data_AF-K1TKA4-F1
#
_entry.id   AF-K1TKA4-F1
#
_cell.length_a   1.000
_cell.length_b   1.000
_cell.length_c   1.000
_cell.angle_alpha   90.00
_cell.angle_beta   90.00
_cell.angle_gamma   90.00
#
_symmetry.space_group_name_H-M   'P 1'
#
loop_
_entity.id
_entity.type
_entity.pdbx_description
1 polymer ?
#
loop_
_entity_poly.entity_id
_entity_poly.type
_entity_poly.pdbx_seq_one_letter_code
_entity_poly.pdbx_strand_id
1 'polypeptide(L)' 'MKHEEILQTVRGFCAREKLLDGKKHLALAVSGGADSMALLCLMRPLAEERGIALTVCHVNH' A
#
# COMPACT_ATOMS: atom_id res chain seq x y z
N MET A 1 14.92 11.46 -1.87
CA MET A 1 13.89 11.31 -0.81
C MET A 1 14.19 10.06 -0.02
N LYS A 2 14.11 10.14 1.31
CA LYS A 2 14.30 9.00 2.21
C LYS A 2 13.01 8.16 2.27
N HIS A 3 13.15 6.86 2.59
CA HIS A 3 12.01 5.94 2.66
C HIS A 3 10.88 6.45 3.59
N GLU A 4 11.24 6.97 4.76
CA GLU A 4 10.27 7.50 5.74
C GLU A 4 9.49 8.71 5.20
N GLU A 5 10.13 9.60 4.44
CA GLU A 5 9.47 10.77 3.84
C GLU A 5 8.39 10.33 2.83
N ILE A 6 8.67 9.28 2.06
CA ILE A 6 7.72 8.69 1.11
C ILE A 6 6.55 8.06 1.88
N LEU A 7 6.85 7.28 2.92
CA LEU A 7 5.82 6.62 3.72
C LEU A 7 4.87 7.63 4.36
N GLN A 8 5.39 8.72 4.94
CA GLN A 8 4.55 9.78 5.51
C GLN A 8 3.72 10.51 4.45
N THR A 9 4.29 10.74 3.26
CA THR A 9 3.56 11.34 2.13
C THR A 9 2.38 10.46 1.71
N VAL A 10 2.61 9.16 1.53
CA VAL A 10 1.57 8.19 1.14
C VAL A 10 0.53 8.04 2.25
N ARG A 11 0.95 7.97 3.51
CA ARG A 11 0.06 7.95 4.69
C ARG A 11 -0.88 9.16 4.70
N GLY A 12 -0.33 10.35 4.54
CA GLY A 12 -1.09 11.60 4.49
C GLY A 12 -2.09 11.62 3.34
N PHE A 13 -1.68 11.11 2.17
CA PHE A 13 -2.57 10.97 1.01
C PHE A 13 -3.73 9.99 1.30
N CYS A 14 -3.43 8.80 1.81
CA CYS A 14 -4.46 7.81 2.16
C CYS A 14 -5.48 8.34 3.17
N ALA A 15 -5.03 9.13 4.16
CA ALA A 15 -5.91 9.73 5.15
C ALA A 15 -6.78 10.85 4.56
N ARG A 16 -6.17 11.76 3.78
CA ARG A 16 -6.90 12.90 3.17
C ARG A 16 -7.98 12.42 2.19
N GLU A 17 -7.65 11.45 1.36
CA GLU A 17 -8.55 10.91 0.34
C GLU A 17 -9.41 9.74 0.86
N LYS A 18 -9.28 9.38 2.15
CA LYS A 18 -10.01 8.26 2.79
C LYS A 18 -9.89 6.91 2.05
N LEU A 19 -8.76 6.67 1.38
CA LEU A 19 -8.58 5.52 0.49
C LEU A 19 -8.78 4.17 1.19
N LEU A 20 -8.39 4.10 2.47
CA LEU A 20 -8.37 2.86 3.25
C LEU A 20 -9.46 2.83 4.34
N ASP A 21 -10.30 3.86 4.43
CA ASP A 21 -11.28 3.97 5.51
C ASP A 21 -12.37 2.89 5.38
N GLY A 22 -12.65 2.21 6.48
CA GLY A 22 -13.64 1.13 6.56
C GLY A 22 -13.27 -0.14 5.79
N LYS A 23 -12.09 -0.22 5.16
CA LYS A 23 -11.63 -1.43 4.47
C LYS A 23 -11.11 -2.44 5.49
N LYS A 24 -11.42 -3.72 5.27
CA LYS A 24 -10.89 -4.84 6.06
C LYS A 24 -9.87 -5.69 5.30
N HIS A 25 -9.98 -5.68 3.96
CA HIS A 25 -9.12 -6.41 3.05
C HIS A 25 -8.71 -5.49 1.91
N LEU A 26 -7.43 -5.56 1.53
CA LEU A 26 -6.86 -4.84 0.39
C LEU A 26 -6.17 -5.85 -0.52
N ALA A 27 -6.63 -5.94 -1.77
CA ALA A 27 -5.96 -6.68 -2.83
C ALA A 27 -5.02 -5.72 -3.58
N LEU A 28 -3.72 -6.04 -3.60
CA LEU A 28 -2.70 -5.22 -4.23
C LEU A 28 -2.22 -5.86 -5.52
N ALA A 29 -2.45 -5.18 -6.64
CA ALA A 29 -1.91 -5.59 -7.93
C ALA A 29 -0.39 -5.39 -7.96
N VAL A 30 0.36 -6.46 -8.17
CA VAL A 30 1.82 -6.44 -8.26
C VAL A 30 2.24 -7.06 -9.59
N SER A 31 2.90 -6.29 -10.46
CA SER A 31 3.43 -6.78 -11.73
C SER A 31 4.83 -7.37 -11.62
N GLY A 32 5.52 -7.12 -10.50
CA GLY A 32 6.94 -7.44 -10.31
C GLY A 32 7.88 -6.31 -10.74
N GLY A 33 7.35 -5.25 -11.37
CA GLY A 33 8.10 -4.04 -11.69
C GLY A 33 8.38 -3.17 -10.47
N ALA A 34 9.37 -2.27 -10.59
CA ALA A 34 9.87 -1.43 -9.50
C ALA A 34 8.77 -0.65 -8.78
N ASP A 35 7.85 -0.04 -9.52
CA ASP A 35 6.75 0.75 -8.94
C ASP A 35 5.81 -0.10 -8.11
N SER A 36 5.44 -1.29 -8.62
CA SER A 36 4.53 -2.20 -7.93
C SER A 36 5.16 -2.79 -6.67
N MET A 37 6.47 -3.04 -6.70
CA MET A 37 7.22 -3.50 -5.53
C MET A 37 7.41 -2.38 -4.50
N ALA A 38 7.67 -1.15 -4.94
CA ALA A 38 7.70 0.01 -4.06
C ALA A 38 6.35 0.23 -3.37
N LEU A 39 5.25 0.13 -4.13
CA LEU A 39 3.90 0.21 -3.58
C LEU A 39 3.63 -0.90 -2.55
N LEU A 40 4.03 -2.14 -2.83
CA LEU A 40 3.93 -3.24 -1.86
C LEU A 40 4.70 -2.95 -0.57
N CYS A 41 5.94 -2.46 -0.67
CA CYS A 41 6.75 -2.10 0.49
C CYS A 41 6.08 -1.00 1.35
N LEU A 42 5.40 -0.04 0.72
CA LEU A 42 4.73 1.06 1.41
C LEU A 42 3.36 0.65 1.98
N MET A 43 2.61 -0.20 1.26
CA MET A 43 1.27 -0.64 1.67
C MET A 43 1.30 -1.64 2.82
N ARG A 44 2.36 -2.45 2.94
CA ARG A 44 2.50 -3.43 4.02
C ARG A 44 2.39 -2.82 5.43
N PRO A 45 3.21 -1.83 5.83
CA PRO A 45 3.08 -1.19 7.14
C PRO A 45 1.77 -0.41 7.29
N LEU A 46 1.30 0.27 6.24
CA LEU A 46 0.04 1.04 6.30
C LEU A 46 -1.20 0.16 6.50
N ALA A 47 -1.19 -1.04 5.91
CA ALA A 47 -2.25 -2.02 6.11
C ALA A 47 -2.19 -2.61 7.53
N GLU A 48 -1.00 -2.94 8.03
CA GLU A 48 -0.77 -3.46 9.38
C GLU A 48 -1.27 -2.48 10.46
N GLU A 49 -0.90 -1.21 10.37
CA GLU A 49 -1.33 -0.16 11.30
C GLU A 49 -2.85 0.05 11.36
N ARG A 50 -3.54 -0.27 10.27
CA ARG A 50 -5.00 -0.13 10.15
C ARG A 50 -5.74 -1.45 10.36
N GLY A 51 -5.03 -2.54 10.65
CA GLY A 51 -5.63 -3.88 10.79
C GLY A 51 -6.28 -4.39 9.50
N ILE A 52 -5.77 -3.97 8.34
CA ILE A 52 -6.26 -4.38 7.02
C ILE A 52 -5.46 -5.59 6.57
N ALA A 53 -6.15 -6.67 6.19
CA ALA A 53 -5.49 -7.81 5.57
C ALA A 53 -5.03 -7.46 4.15
N LEU A 54 -3.72 -7.51 3.89
CA LEU A 54 -3.13 -7.26 2.58
C LEU A 54 -2.95 -8.58 1.81
N THR A 55 -3.53 -8.68 0.62
CA THR A 55 -3.34 -9.80 -0.31
C THR A 55 -2.62 -9.30 -1.55
N VAL A 56 -1.54 -9.97 -1.95
CA VAL A 56 -0.82 -9.64 -3.19
C VAL A 56 -1.41 -10.43 -4.35
N CYS A 57 -1.74 -9.72 -5.43
CA CYS A 57 -2.30 -10.29 -6.65
C CYS A 57 -1.32 -10.03 -7.80
N HIS A 58 -0.64 -11.09 -8.24
CA HIS A 58 0.20 -11.05 -9.43
C HIS A 58 -0.50 -11.81 -10.56
N VAL A 59 -0.57 -11.19 -11.74
CA VAL A 59 -1.09 -11.83 -12.95
C VAL A 59 0.10 -12.17 -13.83
N ASN A 60 0.25 -13.46 -14.13
CA ASN A 60 1.20 -13.93 -15.13
C ASN A 60 0.55 -13.80 -16.50
N HIS A 61 1.16 -13.04 -17.40
CA HIS A 61 0.65 -12.72 -18.73
C HIS A 61 1.35 -13.55 -19.81
#